data_AF-A0A5M9R9U6-F1
#
_entry.id   AF-A0A5M9R9U6-F1
#
_cell.length_a   1.000
_cell.length_b   1.000
_cell.length_c   1.000
_cell.angle_alpha   90.00
_cell.angle_beta   90.00
_cell.angle_gamma   90.00
#
_symmetry.space_group_name_H-M   'P 1'
#
loop_
_entity.id
_entity.type
_entity.pdbx_description
1 polymer ?
#
loop_
_entity_poly.entity_id
_entity_poly.type
_entity_poly.pdbx_seq_one_letter_code
_entity_poly.pdbx_strand_id
1 'polypeptide(L)'
;MGIITAFAKSTDNSQLLHLLHQQIEKQDVPVACHDELDRQLTDIAVYMNNDEYPALATRRRRVNILTGILALPVLFYTLLLFSHKIINWFSLDIDISYLALTILDLSLTYIWAIFIYAFILFGTIFYFYVLQKQTEKYAGYLIDDFINRISGY
;
A
#
# COMPACT_ATOMS: atom_id res chain seq x y z
N MET A 1 8.47 16.77 -21.69
CA MET A 1 8.61 15.61 -20.78
C MET A 1 9.40 16.09 -19.58
N GLY A 2 8.69 16.39 -18.49
CA GLY A 2 9.15 17.27 -17.43
C GLY A 2 10.18 16.62 -16.52
N ILE A 3 11.15 17.44 -16.11
CA ILE A 3 12.27 17.12 -15.22
C ILE A 3 11.80 16.41 -13.93
N ILE A 4 10.55 16.61 -13.50
CA ILE A 4 10.01 16.10 -12.24
C ILE A 4 9.44 14.67 -12.33
N THR A 5 9.01 14.18 -13.50
CA THR A 5 8.74 12.72 -13.66
C THR A 5 10.01 11.87 -13.52
N ALA A 6 11.18 12.44 -13.82
CA ALA A 6 12.46 11.83 -13.51
C ALA A 6 12.81 11.92 -12.02
N PHE A 7 12.49 13.04 -11.36
CA PHE A 7 12.73 13.23 -9.91
C PHE A 7 11.78 12.43 -9.01
N ALA A 8 10.48 12.34 -9.30
CA ALA A 8 9.53 11.52 -8.54
C ALA A 8 9.92 10.03 -8.52
N LYS A 9 10.73 9.58 -9.49
CA LYS A 9 11.25 8.21 -9.58
C LYS A 9 12.59 8.01 -8.85
N SER A 10 13.33 9.10 -8.56
CA SER A 10 14.68 9.05 -7.95
C SER A 10 14.76 9.61 -6.54
N THR A 11 13.74 10.35 -6.09
CA THR A 11 13.81 11.19 -4.89
C THR A 11 12.90 10.63 -3.80
N ASP A 12 13.39 10.64 -2.55
CA ASP A 12 12.66 10.20 -1.35
C ASP A 12 11.38 11.05 -1.16
N ASN A 13 10.26 10.43 -0.74
CA ASN A 13 8.94 11.06 -0.61
C ASN A 13 8.99 12.34 0.26
N SER A 14 9.90 12.37 1.22
CA SER A 14 10.17 13.51 2.12
C SER A 14 10.70 14.74 1.39
N GLN A 15 11.59 14.56 0.41
CA GLN A 15 12.16 15.66 -0.36
C GLN A 15 11.13 16.24 -1.34
N LEU A 16 10.33 15.38 -1.96
CA LEU A 16 9.25 15.81 -2.85
C LEU A 16 8.18 16.60 -2.09
N LEU A 17 7.86 16.18 -0.87
CA LEU A 17 6.95 16.91 0.00
C LEU A 17 7.50 18.30 0.39
N HIS A 18 8.78 18.38 0.76
CA HIS A 18 9.41 19.66 1.07
C HIS A 18 9.36 20.63 -0.12
N LEU A 19 9.57 20.14 -1.34
CA LEU A 19 9.49 20.96 -2.54
C LEU A 19 8.06 21.47 -2.79
N LEU A 20 7.05 20.61 -2.62
CA LEU A 20 5.64 20.99 -2.73
C LEU A 20 5.27 22.07 -1.69
N HIS A 21 5.64 21.88 -0.43
CA HIS A 21 5.39 22.89 0.62
C HIS A 21 6.04 24.23 0.28
N GLN A 22 7.28 24.22 -0.20
CA GLN A 22 7.97 25.46 -0.58
C GLN A 22 7.26 26.17 -1.75
N GLN A 23 6.67 25.43 -2.68
CA GLN A 23 5.93 26.05 -3.79
C GLN A 23 4.54 26.56 -3.38
N ILE A 24 3.85 25.85 -2.49
CA ILE A 24 2.56 26.29 -1.93
C ILE A 24 2.74 27.58 -1.14
N GLU A 25 3.75 27.65 -0.27
CA GLU A 25 4.05 28.82 0.55
C GLU A 25 4.49 30.02 -0.29
N LYS A 26 5.30 29.80 -1.34
CA LYS A 26 5.75 30.87 -2.24
C LYS A 26 4.62 31.52 -3.05
N GLN A 27 3.57 30.76 -3.35
CA GLN A 27 2.50 31.20 -4.25
C GLN A 27 1.17 31.44 -3.53
N ASP A 28 1.18 31.41 -2.19
CA ASP A 28 0.04 31.63 -1.29
C ASP A 28 -1.21 30.83 -1.70
N VAL A 29 -0.99 29.57 -2.09
CA VAL A 29 -2.06 28.69 -2.58
C VAL A 29 -2.90 28.22 -1.38
N PRO A 30 -4.24 28.28 -1.43
CA PRO A 30 -5.11 27.87 -0.33
C PRO A 30 -5.24 26.33 -0.25
N VAL A 31 -4.11 25.62 -0.11
CA VAL A 31 -4.03 24.16 0.05
C VAL A 31 -3.36 23.88 1.40
N ALA A 32 -3.91 22.94 2.17
CA ALA A 32 -3.33 22.54 3.44
C ALA A 32 -1.99 21.82 3.23
N CYS A 33 -1.01 22.10 4.09
CA CYS A 33 0.26 21.38 4.13
C CYS A 33 0.13 20.16 5.06
N HIS A 34 0.53 18.99 4.58
CA HIS A 34 0.42 17.70 5.26
C HIS A 34 1.76 16.97 5.24
N ASP A 35 2.12 16.33 6.35
CA ASP A 35 3.38 15.57 6.47
C ASP A 35 3.39 14.26 5.66
N GLU A 36 2.23 13.84 5.13
CA GLU A 36 2.07 12.61 4.35
C GLU A 36 1.82 12.95 2.87
N LEU A 37 2.74 12.52 1.99
CA LEU A 37 2.69 12.83 0.55
C LEU A 37 1.37 12.42 -0.10
N ASP A 38 0.82 11.26 0.24
CA ASP A 38 -0.47 10.80 -0.29
C ASP A 38 -1.63 11.74 0.06
N ARG A 39 -1.62 12.32 1.28
CA ARG A 39 -2.64 13.28 1.71
C ARG A 39 -2.44 14.62 1.03
N GLN A 40 -1.19 15.10 0.96
CA GLN A 40 -0.85 16.32 0.24
C GLN A 40 -1.30 16.25 -1.22
N LEU A 41 -1.04 15.13 -1.90
CA LEU A 41 -1.45 14.93 -3.28
C LEU A 41 -2.97 14.81 -3.44
N THR A 42 -3.68 14.26 -2.44
CA THR A 42 -5.14 14.22 -2.46
C THR A 42 -5.73 15.62 -2.38
N ASP A 43 -5.20 16.49 -1.52
CA ASP A 43 -5.68 17.88 -1.39
C ASP A 43 -5.32 18.73 -2.61
N ILE A 44 -4.14 18.52 -3.19
CA ILE A 44 -3.75 19.12 -4.48
C ILE A 44 -4.72 18.64 -5.58
N ALA A 45 -5.09 17.36 -5.62
CA ALA A 45 -6.04 16.85 -6.60
C ALA A 45 -7.42 17.50 -6.45
N VAL A 46 -7.90 17.68 -5.20
CA VAL A 46 -9.16 18.38 -4.92
C VAL A 46 -9.09 19.84 -5.39
N TYR A 47 -7.99 20.55 -5.10
CA TYR A 47 -7.76 21.92 -5.60
C TYR A 47 -7.75 21.99 -7.12
N MET A 48 -7.20 20.97 -7.78
CA MET A 48 -7.16 20.85 -9.24
C MET A 48 -8.49 20.37 -9.86
N ASN A 49 -9.52 20.05 -9.06
CA ASN A 49 -10.76 19.37 -9.49
C ASN A 49 -10.49 18.04 -10.25
N ASN A 50 -9.49 17.29 -9.80
CA ASN A 50 -9.12 15.99 -10.35
C ASN A 50 -9.57 14.85 -9.42
N ASP A 51 -10.66 14.19 -9.77
CA ASP A 51 -11.22 13.08 -9.00
C ASP A 51 -10.53 11.73 -9.27
N GLU A 52 -9.68 11.64 -10.31
CA GLU A 52 -9.05 10.37 -10.71
C GLU A 52 -8.00 9.91 -9.70
N TYR A 53 -7.16 10.84 -9.20
CA TYR A 53 -6.11 10.51 -8.23
C TYR A 53 -6.67 10.04 -6.87
N PRO A 54 -7.62 10.75 -6.23
CA PRO A 54 -8.24 10.31 -4.97
C PRO A 54 -8.95 8.96 -5.09
N ALA A 55 -9.63 8.71 -6.22
CA ALA A 55 -10.29 7.44 -6.48
C ALA A 55 -9.29 6.28 -6.59
N LEU A 56 -8.18 6.50 -7.29
CA LEU A 56 -7.11 5.52 -7.46
C LEU A 56 -6.38 5.23 -6.13
N ALA A 57 -6.07 6.26 -5.35
CA ALA A 57 -5.45 6.14 -4.03
C ALA A 57 -6.35 5.37 -3.05
N THR A 58 -7.65 5.64 -3.04
CA THR A 58 -8.63 4.92 -2.23
C THR A 58 -8.72 3.44 -2.64
N ARG A 59 -8.74 3.16 -3.94
CA ARG A 59 -8.77 1.79 -4.47
C ARG A 59 -7.50 1.02 -4.09
N ARG A 60 -6.33 1.64 -4.22
CA ARG A 60 -5.05 1.07 -3.77
C ARG A 60 -5.09 0.71 -2.29
N ARG A 61 -5.55 1.63 -1.43
CA ARG A 61 -5.63 1.38 0.03
C ARG A 61 -6.55 0.21 0.37
N ARG A 62 -7.72 0.11 -0.27
CA ARG A 62 -8.64 -1.02 -0.08
C ARG A 62 -8.00 -2.35 -0.47
N VAL A 63 -7.34 -2.40 -1.62
CA VAL A 63 -6.65 -3.61 -2.08
C VAL A 63 -5.52 -3.99 -1.13
N ASN A 64 -4.74 -3.02 -0.62
CA ASN A 64 -3.69 -3.28 0.36
C ASN A 64 -4.23 -3.94 1.64
N ILE A 65 -5.35 -3.44 2.15
CA ILE A 65 -6.02 -4.01 3.34
C ILE A 65 -6.49 -5.43 3.03
N LEU A 66 -7.10 -5.65 1.86
CA LEU A 66 -7.55 -6.98 1.44
C LEU A 66 -6.38 -7.96 1.30
N THR A 67 -5.26 -7.57 0.69
CA THR A 67 -4.05 -8.40 0.63
C THR A 67 -3.51 -8.71 2.03
N GLY A 68 -3.54 -7.74 2.95
CA GLY A 68 -3.15 -7.95 4.34
C GLY A 68 -4.04 -8.96 5.05
N ILE A 69 -5.37 -8.85 4.92
CA ILE A 69 -6.32 -9.80 5.49
C ILE A 69 -6.13 -11.19 4.89
N LEU A 70 -5.95 -11.27 3.56
CA LEU A 70 -5.71 -12.52 2.87
C LEU A 70 -4.41 -13.18 3.33
N ALA A 71 -3.39 -12.43 3.74
CA ALA A 71 -2.13 -12.99 4.24
C ALA A 71 -2.20 -13.50 5.70
N LEU A 72 -3.22 -13.11 6.48
CA LEU A 72 -3.34 -13.50 7.90
C LEU A 72 -3.34 -15.00 8.15
N PRO A 73 -4.06 -15.85 7.38
CA PRO A 73 -4.05 -17.30 7.61
C PRO A 73 -2.65 -17.92 7.48
N VAL A 74 -1.85 -17.45 6.51
CA VAL A 74 -0.46 -17.90 6.34
C VAL A 74 0.38 -17.47 7.54
N LEU A 75 0.24 -16.21 7.97
CA LEU A 75 0.95 -15.67 9.12
C LEU A 75 0.59 -16.41 10.41
N PHE A 76 -0.68 -16.74 10.60
CA PHE A 76 -1.17 -17.53 11.73
C PHE A 76 -0.57 -18.95 11.72
N TYR A 77 -0.55 -19.61 10.56
CA TYR A 77 0.08 -20.92 10.43
C TYR A 77 1.57 -20.88 10.78
N THR A 78 2.28 -19.87 10.30
CA THR A 78 3.70 -19.70 10.67
C THR A 78 3.87 -19.43 12.17
N LEU A 79 3.00 -18.60 12.78
CA LEU A 79 3.04 -18.34 14.22
C LEU A 79 2.80 -19.62 15.01
N LEU A 80 1.86 -20.48 14.60
CA LEU A 80 1.62 -21.78 15.22
C LEU A 80 2.87 -22.67 15.21
N LEU A 81 3.59 -22.73 14.08
CA LEU A 81 4.83 -23.52 14.00
C LEU A 81 5.92 -23.00 14.94
N PHE A 82 6.03 -21.69 15.12
CA PHE A 82 7.06 -21.08 15.98
C PHE A 82 6.67 -20.98 17.45
N SER A 83 5.38 -20.99 17.77
CA SER A 83 4.88 -20.81 19.15
C SER A 83 5.15 -22.01 20.06
N HIS A 84 5.64 -23.13 19.52
CA HIS A 84 6.10 -24.27 20.31
C HIS A 84 7.15 -23.88 21.37
N LYS A 85 8.08 -22.97 21.06
CA LYS A 85 9.06 -22.46 22.05
C LYS A 85 8.44 -21.57 23.13
N ILE A 86 7.43 -20.78 22.77
CA ILE A 86 6.80 -19.82 23.67
C ILE A 86 5.87 -20.53 24.66
N ILE A 87 5.07 -21.47 24.19
CA ILE A 87 4.12 -22.22 25.00
C ILE A 87 4.83 -23.13 26.02
N ASN A 88 5.96 -23.74 25.64
CA ASN A 88 6.82 -24.46 26.57
C ASN A 88 7.44 -23.56 27.65
N TRP A 89 7.64 -22.26 27.36
CA TRP A 89 8.16 -21.30 28.33
C TRP A 89 7.09 -20.80 29.32
N PHE A 90 5.82 -20.76 28.89
CA PHE A 90 4.68 -20.36 29.71
C PHE A 90 3.91 -21.52 30.36
N SER A 91 4.36 -22.77 30.20
CA SER A 91 3.72 -23.99 30.74
C SER A 91 2.23 -24.09 30.40
N LEU A 92 1.84 -23.62 29.20
CA LEU A 92 0.46 -23.71 28.74
C LEU A 92 0.20 -25.14 28.24
N ASP A 93 -0.88 -25.77 28.71
CA ASP A 93 -1.29 -27.13 28.34
C ASP A 93 -2.02 -27.13 26.98
N ILE A 94 -1.31 -26.70 25.94
CA ILE A 94 -1.82 -26.62 24.57
C ILE A 94 -0.96 -27.53 23.69
N ASP A 95 -1.56 -28.58 23.13
CA ASP A 95 -0.90 -29.47 22.18
C ASP A 95 -0.85 -28.84 20.78
N ILE A 96 0.12 -27.95 20.60
CA ILE A 96 0.38 -27.27 19.32
C ILE A 96 0.75 -28.28 18.23
N SER A 97 1.43 -29.37 18.60
CA SER A 97 1.85 -30.41 17.67
C SER A 97 0.62 -31.07 17.05
N TYR A 98 -0.37 -31.42 17.88
CA TYR A 98 -1.65 -31.93 17.42
C TYR A 98 -2.41 -30.93 16.54
N LEU A 99 -2.48 -29.65 16.94
CA LEU A 99 -3.12 -28.61 16.14
C LEU A 99 -2.44 -28.39 14.78
N ALA A 100 -1.11 -28.34 14.75
CA ALA A 100 -0.33 -28.17 13.52
C ALA A 100 -0.49 -29.35 12.57
N LEU A 101 -0.48 -30.59 13.10
CA LEU A 101 -0.74 -31.81 12.32
C LEU A 101 -2.15 -31.84 11.75
N THR A 102 -3.15 -31.44 12.55
CA THR A 102 -4.56 -31.38 12.10
C THR A 102 -4.74 -30.36 10.96
N ILE A 103 -4.12 -29.17 11.08
CA ILE A 103 -4.17 -28.15 10.03
C ILE A 103 -3.42 -28.61 8.78
N LEU A 104 -2.28 -29.30 8.95
CA LEU A 104 -1.53 -29.86 7.83
C LEU A 104 -2.33 -30.95 7.09
N ASP A 105 -2.99 -31.84 7.82
CA ASP A 105 -3.81 -32.91 7.24
C ASP A 105 -5.03 -32.34 6.49
N LEU A 106 -5.70 -31.34 7.08
CA LEU A 106 -6.77 -30.60 6.40
C LEU A 106 -6.25 -29.92 5.12
N SER A 107 -5.05 -29.33 5.20
CA SER A 107 -4.39 -28.67 4.07
C SER A 107 -4.09 -29.64 2.93
N LEU A 108 -3.60 -30.84 3.25
CA LEU A 108 -3.32 -31.88 2.27
C LEU A 108 -4.61 -32.47 1.68
N THR A 109 -5.64 -32.67 2.50
CA THR A 109 -6.95 -33.16 2.06
C THR A 109 -7.60 -32.21 1.07
N TYR A 110 -7.50 -30.90 1.30
CA TYR A 110 -8.08 -29.85 0.46
C TYR A 110 -7.01 -29.08 -0.34
N ILE A 111 -6.01 -29.78 -0.88
CA ILE A 111 -4.90 -29.13 -1.58
C ILE A 111 -5.35 -28.27 -2.78
N TRP A 112 -6.44 -28.64 -3.44
CA TRP A 112 -7.05 -27.84 -4.51
C TRP A 112 -7.53 -26.47 -4.02
N ALA A 113 -8.09 -26.39 -2.81
CA ALA A 113 -8.53 -25.13 -2.21
C ALA A 113 -7.33 -24.24 -1.85
N ILE A 114 -6.20 -24.85 -1.47
CA ILE A 114 -4.94 -24.12 -1.27
C ILE A 114 -4.44 -23.51 -2.57
N PHE A 115 -4.48 -24.24 -3.69
CA PHE A 115 -4.10 -23.67 -4.98
C PHE A 115 -5.01 -22.51 -5.40
N ILE A 116 -6.33 -22.63 -5.20
CA ILE A 116 -7.27 -21.52 -5.47
C ILE A 116 -6.94 -20.32 -4.59
N TYR A 117 -6.75 -20.54 -3.29
CA TYR A 117 -6.39 -19.49 -2.34
C TYR A 117 -5.06 -18.81 -2.73
N ALA A 118 -4.03 -19.60 -3.08
CA ALA A 118 -2.75 -19.07 -3.53
C ALA A 118 -2.91 -18.23 -4.79
N PHE A 119 -3.71 -18.67 -5.76
CA PHE A 119 -3.98 -17.91 -6.97
C PHE A 119 -4.67 -16.57 -6.68
N ILE A 120 -5.65 -16.56 -5.76
CA ILE A 120 -6.32 -15.33 -5.31
C ILE A 120 -5.33 -14.39 -4.60
N LEU A 121 -4.48 -14.93 -3.73
CA LEU A 121 -3.48 -14.15 -2.98
C LEU A 121 -2.44 -13.54 -3.93
N PHE A 122 -1.85 -14.32 -4.82
CA PHE A 122 -0.92 -13.81 -5.82
C PHE A 122 -1.58 -12.83 -6.80
N GLY A 123 -2.82 -13.11 -7.22
CA GLY A 123 -3.58 -12.22 -8.09
C GLY A 123 -3.86 -10.87 -7.44
N THR A 124 -4.19 -10.85 -6.14
CA THR A 124 -4.42 -9.60 -5.40
C THR A 124 -3.12 -8.83 -5.15
N ILE A 125 -2.01 -9.50 -4.87
CA ILE A 125 -0.67 -8.87 -4.79
C ILE A 125 -0.27 -8.26 -6.13
N PHE A 126 -0.44 -9.00 -7.24
CA PHE A 126 -0.13 -8.50 -8.57
C PHE A 126 -1.01 -7.30 -8.93
N TYR A 127 -2.30 -7.37 -8.62
CA TYR A 127 -3.22 -6.27 -8.84
C TYR A 127 -2.86 -5.03 -8.00
N PHE A 128 -2.45 -5.22 -6.75
CA PHE A 128 -1.90 -4.15 -5.91
C PHE A 128 -0.66 -3.51 -6.54
N TYR A 129 0.27 -4.31 -7.04
CA TYR A 129 1.48 -3.82 -7.72
C TYR A 129 1.14 -2.98 -8.97
N VAL A 130 0.17 -3.42 -9.78
CA VAL A 130 -0.31 -2.66 -10.94
C VAL A 130 -0.92 -1.33 -10.51
N LEU A 131 -1.78 -1.33 -9.48
CA LEU A 131 -2.38 -0.12 -8.94
C LEU A 131 -1.32 0.85 -8.40
N GLN A 132 -0.34 0.36 -7.64
CA GLN A 132 0.76 1.17 -7.12
C GLN A 132 1.49 1.91 -8.24
N LYS A 133 1.84 1.19 -9.31
CA LYS A 133 2.51 1.78 -10.48
C LYS A 133 1.65 2.80 -11.23
N GLN A 134 0.32 2.59 -11.26
CA GLN A 134 -0.61 3.57 -11.81
C GLN A 134 -0.66 4.83 -10.93
N THR A 135 -0.78 4.67 -9.61
CA THR A 135 -0.83 5.80 -8.67
C THR A 135 0.44 6.63 -8.71
N GLU A 136 1.62 6.01 -8.80
CA GLU A 136 2.90 6.72 -8.94
C GLU A 136 2.98 7.55 -10.23
N LYS A 137 2.52 6.99 -11.35
CA LYS A 137 2.46 7.74 -12.62
C LYS A 137 1.53 8.93 -12.53
N TYR A 138 0.33 8.72 -12.01
CA TYR A 138 -0.67 9.77 -11.87
C TYR A 138 -0.25 10.86 -10.86
N ALA A 139 0.44 10.49 -9.77
CA ALA A 139 1.05 11.44 -8.84
C ALA A 139 2.02 12.36 -9.58
N GLY A 140 2.92 11.79 -10.40
CA GLY A 140 3.86 12.57 -11.21
C GLY A 140 3.18 13.56 -12.16
N TYR A 141 2.13 13.12 -12.87
CA TYR A 141 1.36 14.01 -13.74
C TYR A 141 0.63 15.12 -12.96
N LEU A 142 0.03 14.79 -11.81
CA LEU A 142 -0.67 15.75 -10.97
C LEU A 142 0.28 16.84 -10.44
N ILE A 143 1.47 16.44 -10.01
CA ILE A 143 2.51 17.36 -9.54
C ILE A 143 2.94 18.28 -10.68
N ASP A 144 3.26 17.72 -11.86
CA ASP A 144 3.66 18.51 -13.03
C ASP A 144 2.59 19.55 -13.41
N ASP A 145 1.32 19.13 -13.44
CA ASP A 145 0.18 19.99 -13.80
C ASP A 145 -0.08 21.08 -12.75
N PHE A 146 0.00 20.73 -11.47
CA PHE A 146 -0.11 21.68 -10.36
C PHE A 146 0.99 22.76 -10.45
N ILE A 147 2.25 22.36 -10.64
CA ILE A 147 3.37 23.30 -10.72
C ILE A 147 3.22 24.24 -11.92
N ASN A 148 2.85 23.74 -13.10
CA ASN A 148 2.62 24.58 -14.28
C ASN A 148 1.52 25.61 -14.02
N ARG A 149 0.38 25.17 -13.46
CA ARG A 149 -0.78 26.03 -13.22
C ARG A 149 -0.48 27.19 -12.27
N ILE A 150 0.28 26.95 -11.20
CA ILE A 150 0.57 28.02 -10.24
C ILE A 150 1.71 28.90 -10.78
N SER A 151 2.75 28.31 -11.39
CA SER A 151 3.89 29.06 -11.95
C SER A 151 3.54 29.96 -13.16
N GLY A 152 2.29 29.95 -13.63
CA GLY A 152 1.78 30.91 -14.60
C GLY A 152 2.30 30.72 -16.03
N TYR A 153 2.72 29.49 -16.37
CA TYR A 153 3.08 29.08 -17.74
C TYR A 153 2.07 28.08 -18.31
#